data_AF-A0A3S0RRW3-F1
#
_entry.id   AF-A0A3S0RRW3-F1
#
_cell.length_a   1.000
_cell.length_b   1.000
_cell.length_c   1.000
_cell.angle_alpha   90.00
_cell.angle_beta   90.00
_cell.angle_gamma   90.00
#
_symmetry.space_group_name_H-M   'P 1'
#
loop_
_entity.id
_entity.type
_entity.pdbx_description
1 polymer ?
#
loop_
_entity_poly.entity_id
_entity_poly.type
_entity_poly.pdbx_seq_one_letter_code
_entity_poly.pdbx_strand_id
1 'polypeptide(L)'
;MANHKPVAGDVYQPIFNIDNPIDGNILDNTSSTDADGDRVRLNFVNGQRIPQPADPDGPATTTTIEGKYGTLTVYSNGNYTYELDHSNPIVAALGPGDQLADQFNFKISDGKGATDFGLLNIAVDLPERGDVFVNFEDVGKHDFPTGYKGFDWGAWYDGDDATVREEADGNHYLGGGVFWTPIQAADGGDFQIEQFSVANGTSDYDNVLTIEGKLNGDTVFLVTVNVTADSIHDPQMIDLSAYGPIDYLILDTEPVITETSGPDYYGAQYDNFHFIV
;
A
#
# COMPACT_ATOMS: atom_id res chain seq x y z
N MET A 1 28.86 -24.97 9.59
CA MET A 1 28.56 -24.06 8.46
C MET A 1 29.28 -22.75 8.74
N ALA A 2 29.66 -21.99 7.71
CA ALA A 2 30.24 -20.66 7.90
C ALA A 2 29.12 -19.71 8.31
N ASN A 3 29.38 -18.82 9.27
CA ASN A 3 28.43 -17.79 9.68
C ASN A 3 28.21 -16.80 8.53
N HIS A 4 26.97 -16.61 8.06
CA HIS A 4 26.66 -15.58 7.09
C HIS A 4 26.18 -14.29 7.75
N LYS A 5 26.58 -13.15 7.16
CA LYS A 5 26.22 -11.83 7.68
C LYS A 5 24.70 -11.58 7.49
N PRO A 6 24.00 -10.99 8.46
CA PRO A 6 22.62 -10.55 8.24
C PRO A 6 22.58 -9.40 7.23
N VAL A 7 21.46 -9.27 6.52
CA VAL A 7 21.17 -8.17 5.59
C VAL A 7 19.97 -7.42 6.13
N ALA A 8 20.18 -6.14 6.46
CA ALA A 8 19.09 -5.27 6.84
C ALA A 8 18.39 -4.75 5.58
N GLY A 9 17.09 -4.95 5.47
CA GLY A 9 16.27 -4.22 4.50
C GLY A 9 15.79 -2.92 5.12
N ASP A 10 15.84 -1.84 4.33
CA ASP A 10 15.21 -0.59 4.71
C ASP A 10 13.69 -0.79 4.82
N VAL A 11 13.07 -0.06 5.75
CA VAL A 11 11.64 -0.11 6.01
C VAL A 11 11.07 1.26 5.69
N TYR A 12 10.12 1.29 4.77
CA TYR A 12 9.35 2.48 4.44
C TYR A 12 7.93 2.31 4.97
N GLN A 13 7.53 3.17 5.90
CA GLN A 13 6.20 3.14 6.51
C GLN A 13 5.47 4.44 6.19
N PRO A 14 4.58 4.46 5.19
CA PRO A 14 3.75 5.62 4.93
C PRO A 14 2.62 5.76 5.97
N ILE A 15 2.17 7.00 6.19
CA ILE A 15 1.11 7.38 7.12
C ILE A 15 0.16 8.31 6.37
N PHE A 16 -1.07 7.85 6.19
CA PHE A 16 -2.12 8.61 5.52
C PHE A 16 -3.10 9.24 6.54
N ASN A 17 -3.10 8.74 7.78
CA ASN A 17 -3.91 9.24 8.89
C ASN A 17 -3.04 9.52 10.12
N ILE A 18 -3.01 10.78 10.56
CA ILE A 18 -2.14 11.26 11.64
C ILE A 18 -2.71 11.07 13.05
N ASP A 19 -3.95 10.63 13.16
CA ASP A 19 -4.64 10.46 14.45
C ASP A 19 -4.48 9.05 15.04
N ASN A 20 -4.04 8.09 14.23
CA ASN A 20 -3.83 6.71 14.66
C ASN A 20 -2.34 6.45 14.93
N PRO A 21 -2.00 5.76 16.04
CA PRO A 21 -0.66 5.22 16.24
C PRO A 21 -0.31 4.28 15.09
N ILE A 22 0.92 4.39 14.60
CA ILE A 22 1.42 3.51 13.54
C ILE A 22 2.16 2.36 14.19
N ASP A 23 1.93 1.16 13.69
CA ASP A 23 2.68 -0.02 14.08
C ASP A 23 3.27 -0.74 12.86
N GLY A 24 4.27 -1.56 13.15
CA GLY A 24 4.96 -2.35 12.15
C GLY A 24 6.10 -3.12 12.79
N ASN A 25 6.96 -3.72 11.97
CA ASN A 25 8.13 -4.44 12.45
C ASN A 25 9.37 -4.13 11.60
N ILE A 26 10.41 -3.61 12.25
CA ILE A 26 11.68 -3.22 11.63
C ILE A 26 12.40 -4.43 11.02
N LEU A 27 12.09 -5.64 11.50
CA LEU A 27 12.77 -6.87 11.07
C LEU A 27 12.07 -7.60 9.91
N ASP A 28 10.88 -7.17 9.48
CA ASP A 28 10.11 -7.90 8.45
C ASP A 28 10.84 -7.95 7.10
N ASN A 29 11.57 -6.89 6.74
CA ASN A 29 12.39 -6.83 5.53
C ASN A 29 13.85 -7.27 5.77
N THR A 30 14.15 -7.96 6.89
CA THR A 30 15.52 -8.38 7.21
C THR A 30 15.69 -9.87 6.97
N SER A 31 16.85 -10.26 6.43
CA SER A 31 17.18 -11.67 6.21
C SER A 31 18.52 -12.03 6.81
N SER A 32 18.62 -13.23 7.38
CA SER A 32 19.90 -13.93 7.46
C SER A 32 20.00 -14.77 6.19
N THR A 33 20.99 -14.48 5.32
CA THR A 33 21.11 -15.13 4.01
C THR A 33 21.64 -16.58 4.11
N ASP A 34 21.12 -17.38 5.05
CA ASP A 34 21.72 -18.63 5.51
C ASP A 34 20.68 -19.74 5.76
N ALA A 35 21.10 -20.98 5.48
CA ALA A 35 20.45 -22.23 5.85
C ALA A 35 20.71 -22.66 7.32
N ASP A 36 21.43 -21.86 8.11
CA ASP A 36 21.81 -22.14 9.51
C ASP A 36 20.78 -21.68 10.56
N GLY A 37 19.79 -20.90 10.15
CA GLY A 37 18.61 -20.55 10.96
C GLY A 37 18.90 -19.56 12.09
N ASP A 38 19.94 -18.73 11.95
CA ASP A 38 20.28 -17.74 12.97
C ASP A 38 19.21 -16.66 13.15
N ARG A 39 18.90 -16.39 14.42
CA ARG A 39 17.96 -15.35 14.82
C ARG A 39 18.58 -13.97 14.71
N VAL A 40 18.02 -13.14 13.84
CA VAL A 40 18.35 -11.70 13.73
C VAL A 40 17.90 -10.97 14.99
N ARG A 41 18.74 -10.06 15.49
CA ARG A 41 18.49 -9.23 16.67
C ARG A 41 18.64 -7.76 16.35
N LEU A 42 17.66 -6.97 16.78
CA LEU A 42 17.74 -5.51 16.76
C LEU A 42 18.57 -5.02 17.96
N ASN A 43 19.73 -4.42 17.70
CA ASN A 43 20.66 -4.03 18.76
C ASN A 43 20.63 -2.53 19.07
N PHE A 44 20.47 -1.71 18.04
CA PHE A 44 20.45 -0.26 18.19
C PHE A 44 19.44 0.37 17.23
N VAL A 45 18.81 1.46 17.69
CA VAL A 45 18.03 2.37 16.86
C VAL A 45 18.43 3.79 17.24
N ASN A 46 18.81 4.59 16.25
CA ASN A 46 19.33 5.96 16.37
C ASN A 46 20.43 6.12 17.45
N GLY A 47 21.32 5.12 17.53
CA GLY A 47 22.40 5.08 18.53
C GLY A 47 21.98 4.65 19.95
N GLN A 48 20.68 4.53 20.24
CA GLN A 48 20.16 3.98 21.50
C GLN A 48 20.21 2.46 21.46
N ARG A 49 20.65 1.84 22.57
CA ARG A 49 20.72 0.38 22.67
C ARG A 49 19.33 -0.19 22.93
N ILE A 50 18.93 -1.19 22.15
CA ILE A 50 17.73 -1.98 22.37
C ILE A 50 18.11 -3.21 23.23
N PRO A 51 17.67 -3.29 24.50
CA PRO A 51 18.04 -4.42 25.35
C PRO A 51 17.42 -5.72 24.84
N GLN A 52 18.23 -6.76 24.71
CA GLN A 52 17.72 -8.09 24.39
C GLN A 52 17.25 -8.77 25.69
N PRO A 53 16.11 -9.48 25.70
CA PRO A 53 15.67 -10.23 26.87
C PRO A 53 16.67 -11.34 27.21
N ALA A 54 16.74 -11.72 28.48
CA ALA A 54 17.66 -12.77 28.93
C ALA A 54 17.28 -14.15 28.36
N ASP A 55 15.98 -14.40 28.25
CA ASP A 55 15.39 -15.50 27.49
C ASP A 55 15.01 -14.96 26.10
N PRO A 56 15.58 -15.49 25.00
CA PRO A 56 15.22 -15.06 23.64
C PRO A 56 13.71 -15.19 23.37
N ASP A 57 13.04 -16.16 23.97
CA ASP A 57 11.61 -16.41 23.77
C ASP A 57 10.74 -15.76 24.87
N GLY A 58 11.38 -15.00 25.76
CA GLY A 58 10.72 -14.22 26.79
C GLY A 58 10.06 -12.93 26.26
N PRO A 59 9.37 -12.17 27.15
CA PRO A 59 8.75 -10.91 26.77
C PRO A 59 9.75 -9.93 26.16
N ALA A 60 9.35 -9.29 25.05
CA ALA A 60 10.16 -8.27 24.42
C ALA A 60 10.42 -7.10 25.39
N THR A 61 11.63 -6.56 25.37
CA THR A 61 11.91 -5.31 26.08
C THR A 61 11.53 -4.13 25.20
N THR A 62 11.30 -2.97 25.81
CA THR A 62 10.84 -1.77 25.11
C THR A 62 11.84 -0.63 25.30
N THR A 63 12.06 0.15 24.26
CA THR A 63 12.88 1.38 24.28
C THR A 63 12.14 2.48 23.54
N THR A 64 12.02 3.64 24.18
CA THR A 64 11.40 4.83 23.59
C THR A 64 12.47 5.77 23.06
N ILE A 65 12.26 6.31 21.86
CA ILE A 65 13.19 7.15 21.12
C ILE A 65 12.42 8.38 20.63
N GLU A 66 12.85 9.55 21.07
CA GLU A 66 12.33 10.82 20.56
C GLU A 66 12.81 11.05 19.13
N GLY A 67 11.84 11.16 18.22
CA GLY A 67 12.04 11.55 16.84
C GLY A 67 12.00 13.07 16.65
N LYS A 68 12.01 13.50 15.40
CA LYS A 68 11.84 14.92 15.05
C LYS A 68 10.38 15.36 15.14
N TYR A 69 9.44 14.46 14.85
CA TYR A 69 8.02 14.78 14.70
C TYR A 69 7.11 13.92 15.58
N GLY A 70 7.67 13.01 16.35
CA GLY A 70 6.93 12.07 17.17
C GLY A 70 7.85 11.18 17.98
N THR A 71 7.27 10.19 18.62
CA THR A 71 7.96 9.28 19.53
C THR A 71 7.88 7.85 18.99
N LEU A 72 9.03 7.22 18.77
CA LEU A 72 9.15 5.82 18.36
C LEU A 72 9.32 4.93 19.60
N THR A 73 8.41 3.98 19.80
CA THR A 73 8.52 2.94 20.82
C THR A 73 8.88 1.62 20.15
N VAL A 74 10.12 1.16 20.35
CA VAL A 74 10.66 -0.05 19.71
C VAL A 74 10.72 -1.20 20.70
N TYR A 75 10.30 -2.37 20.24
CA TYR A 75 10.39 -3.64 20.97
C TYR A 75 11.59 -4.45 20.50
N SER A 76 12.20 -5.24 21.40
CA SER A 76 13.40 -6.02 21.08
C SER A 76 13.20 -7.13 20.03
N ASN A 77 11.94 -7.48 19.75
CA ASN A 77 11.54 -8.42 18.68
C ASN A 77 11.38 -7.74 17.31
N GLY A 78 11.59 -6.42 17.21
CA GLY A 78 11.50 -5.66 15.97
C GLY A 78 10.20 -4.89 15.80
N ASN A 79 9.12 -5.28 16.50
CA ASN A 79 7.87 -4.52 16.51
C ASN A 79 8.13 -3.10 16.98
N TYR A 80 7.37 -2.14 16.46
CA TYR A 80 7.42 -0.77 16.93
C TYR A 80 6.03 -0.15 16.90
N THR A 81 5.85 0.91 17.69
CA THR A 81 4.81 1.90 17.47
C THR A 81 5.42 3.28 17.27
N TYR A 82 4.77 4.14 16.52
CA TYR A 82 5.14 5.53 16.36
C TYR A 82 3.92 6.43 16.58
N GLU A 83 4.09 7.44 17.42
CA GLU A 83 3.04 8.41 17.75
C GLU A 83 3.52 9.81 17.35
N LEU A 84 2.75 10.51 16.51
CA LEU A 84 3.05 11.89 16.14
C LEU A 84 2.85 12.84 17.34
N ASP A 85 3.77 13.79 17.50
CA ASP A 85 3.65 14.85 18.49
C ASP A 85 2.79 15.99 17.94
N HIS A 86 1.48 15.95 18.23
CA HIS A 86 0.53 17.00 17.84
C HIS A 86 0.78 18.36 18.51
N SER A 87 1.67 18.44 19.51
CA SER A 87 2.13 19.72 20.06
C SER A 87 3.26 20.35 19.24
N ASN A 88 3.89 19.59 18.34
CA ASN A 88 4.89 20.08 17.42
C ASN A 88 4.21 21.00 16.39
N PRO A 89 4.66 22.26 16.23
CA PRO A 89 3.99 23.22 15.37
C PRO A 89 4.04 22.87 13.87
N ILE A 90 4.99 22.00 13.44
CA ILE A 90 5.02 21.50 12.06
C ILE A 90 3.92 20.46 11.87
N VAL A 91 3.77 19.53 12.82
CA VAL A 91 2.72 18.50 12.79
C VAL A 91 1.34 19.15 12.89
N ALA A 92 1.16 20.11 13.81
CA ALA A 92 -0.09 20.84 13.98
C ALA A 92 -0.49 21.70 12.76
N ALA A 93 0.45 21.95 11.84
CA ALA A 93 0.22 22.73 10.62
C ALA A 93 -0.01 21.86 9.39
N LEU A 94 0.07 20.53 9.49
CA LEU A 94 -0.18 19.62 8.38
C LEU A 94 -1.60 19.77 7.86
N GLY A 95 -1.72 19.86 6.54
CA GLY A 95 -2.98 19.81 5.80
C GLY A 95 -2.96 18.77 4.68
N PRO A 96 -4.05 18.69 3.91
CA PRO A 96 -4.13 17.84 2.73
C PRO A 96 -2.93 17.99 1.79
N GLY A 97 -2.38 16.88 1.33
CA GLY A 97 -1.21 16.85 0.43
C GLY A 97 0.14 17.14 1.11
N ASP A 98 0.17 17.46 2.40
CA ASP A 98 1.44 17.70 3.10
C ASP A 98 2.19 16.40 3.38
N GLN A 99 3.51 16.48 3.25
CA GLN A 99 4.43 15.38 3.49
C GLN A 99 5.42 15.71 4.60
N LEU A 100 5.73 14.72 5.44
CA LEU A 100 6.79 14.80 6.44
C LEU A 100 7.47 13.44 6.57
N ALA A 101 8.74 13.39 6.98
CA ALA A 101 9.39 12.12 7.26
C ALA A 101 10.29 12.18 8.48
N ASP A 102 10.24 11.14 9.30
CA ASP A 102 11.19 10.88 10.38
C ASP A 102 12.02 9.63 10.08
N GLN A 103 13.32 9.69 10.38
CA GLN A 103 14.30 8.72 9.91
C GLN A 103 15.11 8.16 11.06
N PHE A 104 15.06 6.83 11.24
CA PHE A 104 15.74 6.13 12.32
C PHE A 104 16.70 5.09 11.75
N ASN A 105 18.01 5.36 11.87
CA ASN A 105 19.04 4.37 11.52
C ASN A 105 19.03 3.25 12.55
N PHE A 106 18.95 2.00 12.11
CA PHE A 106 19.00 0.85 13.01
C PHE A 106 20.18 -0.07 12.69
N LYS A 107 20.55 -0.89 13.68
CA LYS A 107 21.62 -1.88 13.57
C LYS A 107 21.15 -3.24 14.02
N ILE A 108 21.29 -4.24 13.16
CA ILE A 108 20.97 -5.64 13.44
C ILE A 108 22.22 -6.50 13.65
N SER A 109 22.06 -7.70 14.20
CA SER A 109 23.10 -8.73 14.31
C SER A 109 22.52 -10.13 14.23
N ASP A 110 23.35 -11.08 13.78
CA ASP A 110 23.12 -12.53 13.84
C ASP A 110 23.35 -13.13 15.25
N GLY A 111 23.87 -12.36 16.20
CA GLY A 111 24.29 -12.86 17.51
C GLY A 111 25.59 -13.69 17.51
N LYS A 112 26.21 -13.90 16.34
CA LYS A 112 27.51 -14.55 16.13
C LYS A 112 28.64 -13.56 15.79
N GLY A 113 28.33 -12.26 15.77
CA GLY A 113 29.30 -11.17 15.69
C GLY A 113 29.26 -10.41 14.37
N ALA A 114 28.45 -10.83 13.40
CA ALA A 114 28.19 -10.04 12.21
C ALA A 114 27.01 -9.08 12.45
N THR A 115 27.06 -7.94 11.79
CA THR A 115 26.09 -6.85 11.97
C THR A 115 25.85 -6.13 10.67
N ASP A 116 24.67 -5.55 10.52
CA ASP A 116 24.33 -4.68 9.39
C ASP A 116 23.48 -3.48 9.82
N PHE A 117 23.32 -2.51 8.93
CA PHE A 117 22.55 -1.29 9.17
C PHE A 117 21.45 -1.14 8.13
N GLY A 118 20.32 -0.63 8.57
CA GLY A 118 19.21 -0.21 7.70
C GLY A 118 18.58 1.08 8.21
N LEU A 119 17.60 1.56 7.45
CA LEU A 119 16.84 2.76 7.74
C LEU A 119 15.36 2.42 7.93
N LEU A 120 14.79 2.86 9.05
CA LEU A 120 13.34 2.99 9.19
C LEU A 120 12.96 4.42 8.80
N ASN A 121 12.23 4.58 7.71
CA ASN A 121 11.69 5.85 7.22
C ASN A 121 10.18 5.87 7.46
N ILE A 122 9.75 6.65 8.44
CA ILE A 122 8.33 6.87 8.76
C ILE A 122 7.91 8.14 8.04
N ALA A 123 7.04 8.03 7.04
CA ALA A 123 6.65 9.14 6.17
C ALA A 123 5.16 9.44 6.32
N VAL A 124 4.80 10.65 6.73
CA VAL A 124 3.44 11.16 6.52
C VAL A 124 3.30 11.62 5.08
N ASP A 125 2.22 11.17 4.45
CA ASP A 125 1.83 11.53 3.11
C ASP A 125 0.30 11.73 3.12
N LEU A 126 -0.15 12.92 3.51
CA LEU A 126 -1.58 13.16 3.69
C LEU A 126 -2.29 13.20 2.32
N PRO A 127 -3.42 12.49 2.15
CA PRO A 127 -4.19 12.54 0.92
C PRO A 127 -4.56 13.98 0.50
N GLU A 128 -4.58 14.22 -0.82
CA GLU A 128 -5.18 15.41 -1.40
C GLU A 128 -6.70 15.45 -1.11
N ARG A 129 -7.31 16.65 -1.08
CA ARG A 129 -8.76 16.84 -0.89
C ARG A 129 -9.36 17.62 -2.05
N GLY A 130 -10.63 17.37 -2.34
CA GLY A 130 -11.34 17.89 -3.51
C GLY A 130 -11.22 16.94 -4.69
N ASP A 131 -11.02 17.50 -5.89
CA ASP A 131 -10.84 16.72 -7.11
C ASP A 131 -9.49 16.01 -7.12
N VAL A 132 -9.52 14.68 -7.08
CA VAL A 132 -8.33 13.84 -7.18
C VAL A 132 -8.39 13.06 -8.49
N PHE A 133 -7.41 13.32 -9.35
CA PHE A 133 -7.22 12.58 -10.59
C PHE A 133 -6.09 11.58 -10.43
N VAL A 134 -6.38 10.33 -10.76
CA VAL A 134 -5.42 9.25 -10.69
C VAL A 134 -5.24 8.67 -12.08
N ASN A 135 -4.02 8.84 -12.60
CA ASN A 135 -3.49 8.06 -13.71
C ASN A 135 -2.31 7.24 -13.18
N PHE A 136 -1.93 6.19 -13.90
CA PHE A 136 -0.83 5.33 -13.45
C PHE A 136 0.51 5.67 -14.12
N GLU A 137 0.55 6.69 -14.97
CA GLU A 137 1.76 7.13 -15.70
C GLU A 137 2.89 7.58 -14.75
N ASP A 138 2.52 8.21 -13.63
CA ASP A 138 3.49 8.75 -12.68
C ASP A 138 4.08 7.69 -11.75
N VAL A 139 3.50 6.48 -11.75
CA VAL A 139 3.87 5.45 -10.80
C VAL A 139 5.06 4.60 -11.31
N GLY A 140 5.15 4.32 -12.61
CA GLY A 140 6.20 3.46 -13.17
C GLY A 140 6.03 1.97 -12.81
N LYS A 141 6.98 1.10 -13.15
CA LYS A 141 6.90 -0.38 -12.94
C LYS A 141 7.14 -0.85 -11.50
N HIS A 142 6.69 -0.11 -10.49
CA HIS A 142 6.77 -0.58 -9.11
C HIS A 142 5.42 -1.16 -8.67
N ASP A 143 5.45 -2.09 -7.72
CA ASP A 143 4.24 -2.48 -6.99
C ASP A 143 3.90 -1.29 -6.07
N PHE A 144 2.63 -0.86 -6.07
CA PHE A 144 2.15 0.26 -5.25
C PHE A 144 1.27 -0.30 -4.14
N PRO A 145 1.85 -0.60 -2.97
CA PRO A 145 1.16 -1.43 -2.00
C PRO A 145 -0.01 -0.68 -1.36
N THR A 146 0.11 0.64 -1.18
CA THR A 146 -0.86 1.49 -0.45
C THR A 146 -0.68 2.98 -0.73
N GLY A 147 -1.79 3.72 -0.60
CA GLY A 147 -1.87 5.19 -0.57
C GLY A 147 -1.35 6.01 -1.75
N TYR A 148 -1.21 5.42 -2.94
CA TYR A 148 -0.98 6.22 -4.15
C TYR A 148 -2.16 7.17 -4.37
N LYS A 149 -1.86 8.47 -4.46
CA LYS A 149 -2.85 9.55 -4.50
C LYS A 149 -3.88 9.49 -3.34
N GLY A 150 -3.49 8.92 -2.20
CA GLY A 150 -4.35 8.79 -1.03
C GLY A 150 -5.31 7.61 -1.05
N PHE A 151 -5.15 6.66 -1.98
CA PHE A 151 -5.97 5.47 -2.10
C PHE A 151 -5.15 4.19 -1.98
N ASP A 152 -5.73 3.18 -1.35
CA ASP A 152 -5.22 1.82 -1.39
C ASP A 152 -5.81 1.08 -2.59
N TRP A 153 -4.95 0.41 -3.36
CA TRP A 153 -5.28 -0.24 -4.63
C TRP A 153 -4.94 -1.73 -4.55
N GLY A 154 -5.93 -2.61 -4.35
CA GLY A 154 -5.70 -4.06 -4.33
C GLY A 154 -5.62 -4.72 -2.94
N ALA A 155 -5.41 -6.05 -2.92
CA ALA A 155 -5.96 -6.95 -1.90
C ALA A 155 -5.16 -7.13 -0.60
N TRP A 156 -5.92 -7.44 0.45
CA TRP A 156 -5.55 -7.49 1.86
C TRP A 156 -5.12 -8.88 2.37
N TYR A 157 -4.99 -9.90 1.50
CA TYR A 157 -5.03 -11.31 1.97
C TYR A 157 -3.95 -12.27 1.46
N ASP A 158 -3.24 -12.00 0.37
CA ASP A 158 -2.22 -12.91 -0.16
C ASP A 158 -0.91 -12.24 -0.61
N GLY A 159 -0.83 -10.91 -0.56
CA GLY A 159 0.36 -10.16 -0.96
C GLY A 159 0.49 -9.95 -2.47
N ASP A 160 -0.57 -10.21 -3.24
CA ASP A 160 -0.65 -9.83 -4.65
C ASP A 160 -1.43 -8.51 -4.78
N ASP A 161 -0.68 -7.42 -4.94
CA ASP A 161 -1.16 -6.05 -5.13
C ASP A 161 -1.94 -5.90 -6.46
N ALA A 162 -2.79 -4.88 -6.57
CA ALA A 162 -3.31 -4.51 -7.88
C ALA A 162 -2.13 -4.11 -8.78
N THR A 163 -1.84 -4.92 -9.80
CA THR A 163 -0.62 -4.74 -10.58
C THR A 163 -0.78 -3.56 -11.52
N VAL A 164 0.10 -2.57 -11.40
CA VAL A 164 0.30 -1.57 -12.45
C VAL A 164 1.10 -2.22 -13.58
N ARG A 165 0.58 -2.12 -14.79
CA ARG A 165 1.14 -2.71 -16.01
C ARG A 165 1.52 -1.62 -16.98
N GLU A 166 2.43 -1.93 -17.89
CA GLU A 166 2.94 -1.00 -18.90
C GLU A 166 2.71 -1.59 -20.30
N GLU A 167 2.07 -0.81 -21.19
CA GLU A 167 1.99 -1.08 -22.62
C GLU A 167 3.33 -0.77 -23.32
N ALA A 168 3.52 -1.27 -24.55
CA ALA A 168 4.77 -1.07 -25.29
C ALA A 168 5.09 0.40 -25.63
N ASP A 169 4.10 1.28 -25.59
CA ASP A 169 4.24 2.72 -25.83
C ASP A 169 4.44 3.55 -24.55
N GLY A 170 4.47 2.88 -23.38
CA GLY A 170 4.75 3.48 -22.09
C GLY A 170 3.51 3.81 -21.25
N ASN A 171 2.29 3.56 -21.77
CA ASN A 171 1.05 3.79 -21.02
C ASN A 171 0.96 2.83 -19.82
N HIS A 172 0.70 3.37 -18.64
CA HIS A 172 0.54 2.61 -17.40
C HIS A 172 -0.92 2.51 -17.00
N TYR A 173 -1.36 1.31 -16.62
CA TYR A 173 -2.74 1.05 -16.24
C TYR A 173 -2.84 0.03 -15.10
N LEU A 174 -3.96 0.04 -14.40
CA LEU A 174 -4.29 -0.96 -13.40
C LEU A 174 -4.83 -2.22 -14.10
N GLY A 175 -4.10 -3.33 -13.98
CA GLY A 175 -4.57 -4.61 -14.49
C GLY A 175 -5.56 -5.26 -13.53
N GLY A 176 -6.79 -5.48 -13.97
CA GLY A 176 -7.76 -6.30 -13.25
C GLY A 176 -7.23 -7.73 -13.11
N GLY A 177 -7.03 -8.16 -11.86
CA GLY A 177 -6.67 -9.53 -11.54
C GLY A 177 -7.82 -10.51 -11.85
N VAL A 178 -7.60 -11.78 -11.53
CA VAL A 178 -8.66 -12.82 -11.55
C VAL A 178 -9.63 -12.70 -10.38
N PHE A 179 -9.40 -11.73 -9.49
CA PHE A 179 -10.17 -11.44 -8.29
C PHE A 179 -10.61 -9.98 -8.29
N TRP A 180 -11.51 -9.66 -7.37
CA TRP A 180 -11.99 -8.32 -7.12
C TRP A 180 -10.84 -7.32 -6.93
N THR A 181 -10.97 -6.15 -7.54
CA THR A 181 -10.07 -5.01 -7.33
C THR A 181 -10.71 -4.05 -6.34
N PRO A 182 -10.39 -4.14 -5.03
CA PRO A 182 -10.89 -3.19 -4.05
C PRO A 182 -10.12 -1.88 -4.10
N ILE A 183 -10.83 -0.78 -3.86
CA ILE A 183 -10.29 0.57 -3.74
C ILE A 183 -10.92 1.24 -2.52
N GLN A 184 -10.10 1.88 -1.69
CA GLN A 184 -10.55 2.65 -0.54
C GLN A 184 -9.61 3.82 -0.26
N ALA A 185 -10.05 4.82 0.50
CA ALA A 185 -9.17 5.89 0.94
C ALA A 185 -8.18 5.36 1.99
N ALA A 186 -6.90 5.67 1.81
CA ALA A 186 -5.81 5.17 2.66
C ALA A 186 -5.83 5.73 4.10
N ASP A 187 -6.55 6.84 4.30
CA ASP A 187 -6.82 7.43 5.61
C ASP A 187 -8.08 6.89 6.29
N GLY A 188 -8.84 6.02 5.61
CA GLY A 188 -10.12 5.48 6.04
C GLY A 188 -11.31 6.43 5.88
N GLY A 189 -11.16 7.52 5.14
CA GLY A 189 -12.25 8.47 4.86
C GLY A 189 -13.21 8.03 3.77
N ASP A 190 -14.35 8.73 3.69
CA ASP A 190 -15.30 8.58 2.58
C ASP A 190 -14.79 9.31 1.34
N PHE A 191 -15.15 8.82 0.15
CA PHE A 191 -14.88 9.44 -1.14
C PHE A 191 -16.05 9.22 -2.11
N GLN A 192 -16.13 10.01 -3.18
CA GLN A 192 -17.05 9.77 -4.29
C GLN A 192 -16.25 9.47 -5.55
N ILE A 193 -16.66 8.46 -6.31
CA ILE A 193 -16.10 8.20 -7.64
C ILE A 193 -16.95 8.90 -8.69
N GLU A 194 -16.34 9.80 -9.46
CA GLU A 194 -17.02 10.53 -10.54
C GLU A 194 -16.96 9.74 -11.84
N GLN A 195 -15.77 9.26 -12.21
CA GLN A 195 -15.57 8.54 -13.47
C GLN A 195 -14.26 7.74 -13.46
N PHE A 196 -14.15 6.77 -14.37
CA PHE A 196 -12.90 6.11 -14.73
C PHE A 196 -12.99 5.52 -16.14
N SER A 197 -11.85 5.15 -16.70
CA SER A 197 -11.74 4.52 -18.01
C SER A 197 -11.47 3.02 -17.89
N VAL A 198 -12.08 2.22 -18.78
CA VAL A 198 -11.96 0.75 -18.76
C VAL A 198 -11.86 0.15 -20.17
N ALA A 199 -11.09 -0.93 -20.32
CA ALA A 199 -10.99 -1.74 -21.54
C ALA A 199 -10.72 -3.22 -21.24
N ASN A 200 -10.97 -4.12 -22.18
CA ASN A 200 -10.70 -5.56 -22.06
C ASN A 200 -9.21 -5.89 -22.11
N GLY A 201 -8.39 -5.04 -22.76
CA GLY A 201 -6.98 -5.31 -23.03
C GLY A 201 -6.73 -6.35 -24.14
N THR A 202 -7.79 -6.86 -24.75
CA THR A 202 -7.76 -7.77 -25.90
C THR A 202 -9.06 -7.65 -26.69
N SER A 203 -8.99 -7.95 -27.99
CA SER A 203 -10.15 -8.05 -28.88
C SER A 203 -10.76 -9.44 -28.94
N ASP A 204 -10.20 -10.40 -28.21
CA ASP A 204 -10.61 -11.81 -28.27
C ASP A 204 -11.88 -12.09 -27.46
N TYR A 205 -12.18 -11.25 -26.46
CA TYR A 205 -13.39 -11.36 -25.65
C TYR A 205 -13.79 -10.04 -24.95
N ASP A 206 -15.09 -9.89 -24.73
CA ASP A 206 -15.73 -8.86 -23.91
C ASP A 206 -15.80 -9.30 -22.45
N ASN A 207 -15.70 -8.33 -21.53
CA ASN A 207 -15.94 -8.53 -20.10
C ASN A 207 -17.26 -7.89 -19.67
N VAL A 208 -17.84 -8.42 -18.59
CA VAL A 208 -18.87 -7.77 -17.79
C VAL A 208 -18.19 -7.22 -16.54
N LEU A 209 -18.23 -5.91 -16.37
CA LEU A 209 -17.77 -5.23 -15.17
C LEU A 209 -18.95 -4.98 -14.23
N THR A 210 -18.86 -5.51 -13.02
CA THR A 210 -19.73 -5.17 -11.89
C THR A 210 -18.99 -4.21 -10.97
N ILE A 211 -19.63 -3.09 -10.67
CA ILE A 211 -19.10 -2.00 -9.86
C ILE A 211 -19.97 -1.91 -8.62
N GLU A 212 -19.39 -2.17 -7.45
CA GLU A 212 -20.08 -2.09 -6.18
C GLU A 212 -19.51 -0.98 -5.31
N GLY A 213 -20.35 0.00 -4.97
CA GLY A 213 -20.03 1.02 -3.99
C GLY A 213 -20.62 0.67 -2.63
N LYS A 214 -19.79 0.69 -1.58
CA LYS A 214 -20.21 0.43 -0.20
C LYS A 214 -20.00 1.65 0.68
N LEU A 215 -20.84 1.77 1.70
CA LEU A 215 -20.70 2.76 2.75
C LEU A 215 -21.05 2.11 4.09
N ASN A 216 -20.13 2.13 5.05
CA ASN A 216 -20.24 1.48 6.36
C ASN A 216 -20.59 -0.02 6.25
N GLY A 217 -20.08 -0.69 5.22
CA GLY A 217 -20.33 -2.11 4.95
C GLY A 217 -21.61 -2.42 4.16
N ASP A 218 -22.51 -1.46 3.98
CA ASP A 218 -23.72 -1.62 3.18
C ASP A 218 -23.48 -1.25 1.72
N THR A 219 -24.01 -2.03 0.78
CA THR A 219 -24.00 -1.67 -0.65
C THR A 219 -24.94 -0.49 -0.90
N VAL A 220 -24.40 0.64 -1.33
CA VAL A 220 -25.18 1.84 -1.65
C VAL A 220 -25.48 1.98 -3.14
N PHE A 221 -24.64 1.39 -3.99
CA PHE A 221 -24.95 1.21 -5.42
C PHE A 221 -24.30 -0.05 -5.99
N LEU A 222 -24.91 -0.56 -7.05
CA LEU A 222 -24.40 -1.68 -7.84
C LEU A 222 -24.71 -1.40 -9.32
N VAL A 223 -23.66 -1.34 -10.14
CA VAL A 223 -23.76 -1.06 -11.58
C VAL A 223 -23.12 -2.20 -12.34
N THR A 224 -23.74 -2.65 -13.42
CA THR A 224 -23.17 -3.66 -14.32
C THR A 224 -23.05 -3.08 -15.72
N VAL A 225 -21.87 -3.22 -16.31
CA VAL A 225 -21.52 -2.65 -17.61
C VAL A 225 -20.85 -3.72 -18.46
N ASN A 226 -21.26 -3.84 -19.73
CA ASN A 226 -20.48 -4.61 -20.70
C ASN A 226 -19.31 -3.74 -21.17
N VAL A 227 -18.10 -4.25 -21.03
CA VAL A 227 -16.87 -3.61 -21.50
C VAL A 227 -16.63 -4.10 -22.92
N THR A 228 -16.78 -3.20 -23.89
CA THR A 228 -16.59 -3.52 -25.32
C THR A 228 -15.36 -2.84 -25.93
N ALA A 229 -14.65 -2.03 -25.14
CA ALA A 229 -13.41 -1.42 -25.59
C ALA A 229 -12.28 -2.45 -25.49
N ASP A 230 -11.54 -2.67 -26.57
CA ASP A 230 -10.50 -3.69 -26.61
C ASP A 230 -9.14 -3.20 -26.09
N SER A 231 -8.95 -1.88 -25.96
CA SER A 231 -7.67 -1.28 -25.59
C SER A 231 -7.83 -0.02 -24.75
N ILE A 232 -6.95 0.14 -23.75
CA ILE A 232 -6.90 1.34 -22.90
C ILE A 232 -6.50 2.62 -23.66
N HIS A 233 -6.04 2.50 -24.92
CA HIS A 233 -5.80 3.66 -25.81
C HIS A 233 -7.09 4.29 -26.37
N ASP A 234 -8.17 3.51 -26.41
CA ASP A 234 -9.51 3.95 -26.81
C ASP A 234 -10.51 3.39 -25.80
N PRO A 235 -10.44 3.83 -24.54
CA PRO A 235 -11.14 3.18 -23.46
C PRO A 235 -12.61 3.59 -23.43
N GLN A 236 -13.43 2.73 -22.83
CA GLN A 236 -14.79 3.07 -22.47
C GLN A 236 -14.78 3.92 -21.18
N MET A 237 -15.43 5.08 -21.21
CA MET A 237 -15.61 5.90 -20.02
C MET A 237 -16.83 5.43 -19.23
N ILE A 238 -16.64 5.23 -17.93
CA ILE A 238 -17.70 4.94 -16.96
C ILE A 238 -17.96 6.20 -16.15
N ASP A 239 -19.20 6.70 -16.19
CA ASP A 239 -19.66 7.85 -15.41
C ASP A 239 -20.47 7.35 -14.21
N LEU A 240 -20.01 7.74 -13.02
CA LEU A 240 -20.60 7.43 -11.71
C LEU A 240 -20.93 8.70 -10.90
N SER A 241 -20.84 9.89 -11.51
CA SER A 241 -21.07 11.20 -10.84
C SER A 241 -22.46 11.37 -10.22
N ALA A 242 -23.41 10.52 -10.59
CA ALA A 242 -24.77 10.49 -10.02
C ALA A 242 -24.85 9.78 -8.65
N TYR A 243 -23.81 9.05 -8.25
CA TYR A 243 -23.77 8.29 -7.00
C TYR A 243 -23.14 9.10 -5.86
N GLY A 244 -23.59 8.83 -4.64
CA GLY A 244 -23.09 9.51 -3.44
C GLY A 244 -21.76 8.95 -2.92
N PRO A 245 -21.31 9.43 -1.75
CA PRO A 245 -20.07 8.98 -1.14
C PRO A 245 -20.12 7.50 -0.72
N ILE A 246 -18.93 6.88 -0.75
CA ILE A 246 -18.61 5.50 -0.41
C ILE A 246 -17.34 5.47 0.45
N ASP A 247 -17.16 4.42 1.26
CA ASP A 247 -15.90 4.15 1.96
C ASP A 247 -15.10 3.03 1.29
N TYR A 248 -15.72 2.31 0.35
CA TYR A 248 -15.13 1.17 -0.33
C TYR A 248 -15.76 0.97 -1.71
N LEU A 249 -14.92 0.72 -2.71
CA LEU A 249 -15.30 0.44 -4.09
C LEU A 249 -14.76 -0.94 -4.49
N ILE A 250 -15.58 -1.73 -5.17
CA ILE A 250 -15.18 -3.02 -5.73
C ILE A 250 -15.41 -3.00 -7.23
N LEU A 251 -14.35 -3.29 -7.98
CA LEU A 251 -14.43 -3.58 -9.41
C LEU A 251 -14.27 -5.09 -9.61
N ASP A 252 -15.31 -5.72 -10.14
CA ASP A 252 -15.36 -7.16 -10.41
C ASP A 252 -15.60 -7.41 -11.89
N THR A 253 -14.65 -8.05 -12.56
CA THR A 253 -14.74 -8.34 -14.00
C THR A 253 -14.80 -9.82 -14.26
N GLU A 254 -15.86 -10.21 -14.96
CA GLU A 254 -16.05 -11.58 -15.44
C GLU A 254 -16.10 -11.60 -16.97
N PRO A 255 -15.54 -12.62 -17.64
CA PRO A 255 -15.67 -12.75 -19.08
C PRO A 255 -17.13 -13.00 -19.50
N VAL A 256 -17.55 -12.48 -20.65
CA VAL A 256 -18.86 -12.77 -21.20
C VAL A 256 -18.93 -14.27 -21.58
N ILE A 257 -19.73 -15.03 -20.85
CA ILE A 257 -19.84 -16.51 -20.87
C ILE A 257 -20.06 -17.17 -22.25
N THR A 258 -20.38 -16.42 -23.30
CA THR A 258 -20.55 -16.94 -24.67
C THR A 258 -19.26 -17.01 -25.47
N GLU A 259 -18.17 -16.43 -24.99
CA GLU A 259 -16.91 -16.34 -25.71
C GLU A 259 -15.93 -17.40 -25.21
N THR A 260 -15.67 -18.39 -26.07
CA THR A 260 -15.05 -19.67 -25.70
C THR A 260 -13.52 -19.63 -25.58
N SER A 261 -12.91 -18.46 -25.45
CA SER A 261 -11.45 -18.32 -25.38
C SER A 261 -11.01 -17.01 -24.73
N GLY A 262 -11.03 -16.95 -23.40
CA GLY A 262 -10.16 -16.04 -22.65
C GLY A 262 -9.04 -16.84 -21.98
N PRO A 263 -7.77 -16.37 -21.98
CA PRO A 263 -6.76 -16.96 -21.12
C PRO A 263 -7.18 -16.78 -19.66
N ASP A 264 -6.75 -17.68 -18.79
CA ASP A 264 -7.03 -17.67 -17.34
C ASP A 264 -6.51 -16.41 -16.59
N TYR A 265 -6.06 -15.34 -17.28
CA TYR A 265 -5.09 -14.37 -16.72
C TYR A 265 -5.26 -12.88 -17.02
N TYR A 266 -6.27 -12.40 -17.75
CA TYR A 266 -6.38 -10.96 -18.02
C TYR A 266 -7.81 -10.43 -17.88
N GLY A 267 -8.11 -9.87 -16.70
CA GLY A 267 -9.29 -9.05 -16.43
C GLY A 267 -9.18 -7.66 -17.07
N ALA A 268 -10.21 -6.81 -16.89
CA ALA A 268 -10.23 -5.50 -17.54
C ALA A 268 -9.06 -4.60 -17.07
N GLN A 269 -8.63 -3.72 -17.96
CA GLN A 269 -7.66 -2.66 -17.73
C GLN A 269 -8.40 -1.42 -17.25
N TYR A 270 -7.93 -0.77 -16.19
CA TYR A 270 -8.50 0.47 -15.67
C TYR A 270 -7.48 1.60 -15.62
N ASP A 271 -7.92 2.81 -15.91
CA ASP A 271 -7.07 4.01 -15.82
C ASP A 271 -7.92 5.28 -15.65
N ASN A 272 -7.28 6.42 -15.43
CA ASN A 272 -7.89 7.76 -15.41
C ASN A 272 -9.08 7.89 -14.47
N PHE A 273 -8.90 7.50 -13.21
CA PHE A 273 -9.91 7.67 -12.18
C PHE A 273 -10.03 9.14 -11.77
N HIS A 274 -11.25 9.56 -11.49
CA HIS A 274 -11.56 10.86 -10.89
C HIS A 274 -12.41 10.63 -9.65
N PHE A 275 -11.89 11.08 -8.51
CA PHE A 275 -12.56 11.04 -7.23
C PHE A 275 -12.79 12.45 -6.67
N ILE A 276 -13.75 12.54 -5.76
CA ILE A 276 -13.96 13.69 -4.88
C ILE A 276 -13.75 13.20 -3.44
N VAL A 277 -12.84 13.84 -2.70
CA VAL A 277 -12.38 13.44 -1.35
C VAL A 277 -12.40 14.59 -0.35
#